data_AF-A0A949YPL5-F1
#
_entry.id   AF-A0A949YPL5-F1
#
_cell.length_a   1.000
_cell.length_b   1.000
_cell.length_c   1.000
_cell.angle_alpha   90.00
_cell.angle_beta   90.00
_cell.angle_gamma   90.00
#
_symmetry.space_group_name_H-M   'P 1'
#
loop_
_entity.id
_entity.type
_entity.pdbx_description
1 polymer ?
#
loop_
_entity_poly.entity_id
_entity_poly.type
_entity_poly.pdbx_seq_one_letter_code
_entity_poly.pdbx_strand_id
1 'polypeptide(L)'
;MSKRGGKPRRIAIFGHFDGSNFGNEATLQAVLCHLRRIQPDAMVTCICTGPRTTAATYHIRAIPIARTYAKSWTPRNRLTNAVRKFWIGIGEPIRWLECIANLWGTDILIVPGTGLLTDAYGLMGLGWGPYGLFRWSVTAKICGCRLAFISVGAGPFFTSVGKLVVRSLLSLADFRSYRDESTVHHLQGIGIPANRDRVLPDLAFSLPKKAITPRDGRMGAGAIIGIGVMDHVWGYGKLSPNAPAQASYLQALAETARWLLARGYNIRLLIGDFADAPAKQTFLQLLTQSPTIYDPSRIIDEPIHSVDDLLSQLAATDAVVATRFHNVLLALLCEKPVISIAFHHKCDSLMAAMGMSDYCLNIRDLEPEKLIQTFSRLEANAGALRSLIKERNRRFCNSLDQQYQFILNGMQSGCWTIAAASAPLVDRAREPVG
;
A
#
# COMPACT_ATOMS: atom_id res chain seq x y z
N MET A 1 -29.16 13.34 -18.51
CA MET A 1 -28.41 12.42 -19.38
C MET A 1 -27.96 13.17 -20.64
N SER A 2 -26.69 13.58 -20.71
CA SER A 2 -26.11 14.14 -21.94
C SER A 2 -25.05 13.17 -22.43
N LYS A 3 -25.41 12.33 -23.40
CA LYS A 3 -24.45 11.55 -24.20
C LYS A 3 -23.73 12.54 -25.12
N ARG A 4 -22.62 13.14 -24.67
CA ARG A 4 -21.66 13.74 -25.61
C ARG A 4 -20.89 12.59 -26.26
N GLY A 5 -21.13 12.38 -27.56
CA GLY A 5 -20.42 11.43 -28.41
C GLY A 5 -18.95 11.82 -28.63
N GLY A 6 -18.16 11.83 -27.56
CA GLY A 6 -16.70 11.88 -27.62
C GLY A 6 -16.12 10.47 -27.71
N LYS A 7 -14.98 10.32 -28.36
CA LYS A 7 -14.21 9.08 -28.34
C LYS A 7 -13.94 8.66 -26.88
N PRO A 8 -14.12 7.38 -26.51
CA PRO A 8 -13.88 6.94 -25.14
C PRO A 8 -12.44 7.22 -24.74
N ARG A 9 -12.27 7.79 -23.54
CA ARG A 9 -10.95 8.16 -23.02
C ARG A 9 -10.11 6.91 -22.77
N ARG A 10 -8.84 6.95 -23.14
CA ARG A 10 -7.87 5.88 -22.96
C ARG A 10 -6.99 6.19 -21.76
N ILE A 11 -7.06 5.35 -20.74
CA ILE A 11 -6.38 5.52 -19.46
C ILE A 11 -5.41 4.36 -19.28
N ALA A 12 -4.13 4.66 -19.08
CA ALA A 12 -3.13 3.69 -18.66
C ALA A 12 -2.89 3.80 -17.15
N ILE A 13 -2.72 2.66 -16.48
CA ILE A 13 -2.38 2.58 -15.05
C ILE A 13 -1.06 1.83 -14.93
N PHE A 14 -0.09 2.33 -14.17
CA PHE A 14 1.20 1.68 -13.97
C PHE A 14 1.44 1.30 -12.52
N GLY A 15 1.78 0.05 -12.22
CA GLY A 15 2.18 -0.33 -10.86
C GLY A 15 2.45 -1.81 -10.60
N HIS A 16 2.78 -2.13 -9.33
CA HIS A 16 3.04 -3.50 -8.89
C HIS A 16 1.76 -4.29 -8.64
N PHE A 17 1.18 -4.86 -9.70
CA PHE A 17 -0.04 -5.65 -9.57
C PHE A 17 0.21 -7.04 -10.13
N ASP A 18 0.24 -8.04 -9.25
CA ASP A 18 0.44 -9.45 -9.59
C ASP A 18 -0.44 -10.41 -8.78
N GLY A 19 -1.33 -9.87 -7.94
CA GLY A 19 -2.24 -10.63 -7.09
C GLY A 19 -1.62 -11.15 -5.79
N SER A 20 -0.31 -10.98 -5.56
CA SER A 20 0.33 -11.50 -4.34
C SER A 20 0.20 -10.56 -3.14
N ASN A 21 0.32 -9.25 -3.40
CA ASN A 21 0.30 -8.20 -2.38
C ASN A 21 -1.08 -7.53 -2.33
N PHE A 22 -1.90 -7.87 -1.34
CA PHE A 22 -3.27 -7.37 -1.22
C PHE A 22 -3.36 -5.85 -1.07
N GLY A 23 -2.29 -5.19 -0.60
CA GLY A 23 -2.24 -3.74 -0.51
C GLY A 23 -2.17 -3.04 -1.86
N ASN A 24 -1.29 -3.53 -2.73
CA ASN A 24 -1.19 -2.99 -4.09
C ASN A 24 -2.46 -3.32 -4.89
N GLU A 25 -3.02 -4.52 -4.71
CA GLU A 25 -4.29 -4.89 -5.33
C GLU A 25 -5.45 -4.01 -4.85
N ALA A 26 -5.54 -3.72 -3.55
CA ALA A 26 -6.53 -2.79 -3.00
C ALA A 26 -6.42 -1.38 -3.61
N THR A 27 -5.20 -0.91 -3.85
CA THR A 27 -4.93 0.37 -4.54
C THR A 27 -5.48 0.35 -5.97
N LEU A 28 -5.20 -0.71 -6.73
CA LEU A 28 -5.70 -0.86 -8.10
C LEU A 28 -7.22 -0.96 -8.13
N GLN A 29 -7.81 -1.79 -7.27
CA GLN A 29 -9.25 -1.97 -7.13
C GLN A 29 -9.94 -0.63 -6.83
N ALA A 30 -9.41 0.17 -5.92
CA ALA A 30 -9.94 1.50 -5.58
C ALA A 30 -9.95 2.45 -6.78
N VAL A 31 -8.83 2.52 -7.52
CA VAL A 31 -8.73 3.33 -8.74
C VAL A 31 -9.73 2.88 -9.78
N LEU A 32 -9.84 1.57 -10.05
CA LEU A 32 -10.77 1.04 -11.04
C LEU A 32 -12.23 1.29 -10.67
N CYS A 33 -12.59 1.13 -9.39
CA CYS A 33 -13.94 1.46 -8.90
C CYS A 33 -14.28 2.94 -9.14
N HIS A 34 -13.35 3.86 -8.87
CA HIS A 34 -13.56 5.28 -9.12
C HIS A 34 -13.63 5.62 -10.61
N LEU A 35 -12.75 5.05 -11.44
CA LEU A 35 -12.75 5.25 -12.88
C LEU A 35 -14.09 4.80 -13.49
N ARG A 36 -14.56 3.60 -13.16
CA ARG A 36 -15.85 3.06 -13.64
C ARG A 36 -17.05 3.93 -13.22
N ARG A 37 -16.96 4.59 -12.07
CA ARG A 37 -18.01 5.50 -11.58
C ARG A 37 -18.01 6.85 -12.30
N ILE A 38 -16.83 7.44 -12.55
CA ILE A 38 -16.71 8.80 -13.10
C ILE A 38 -16.68 8.79 -14.63
N GLN A 39 -16.01 7.81 -15.25
CA GLN A 39 -15.87 7.65 -16.69
C GLN A 39 -16.14 6.17 -17.08
N PRO A 40 -17.41 5.72 -17.06
CA PRO A 40 -17.77 4.31 -17.30
C PRO A 40 -17.33 3.79 -18.67
N ASP A 41 -17.27 4.67 -19.68
CA ASP A 41 -16.88 4.32 -21.05
C ASP A 41 -15.35 4.37 -21.27
N ALA A 42 -14.55 4.66 -20.23
CA ALA A 42 -13.10 4.75 -20.37
C ALA A 42 -12.47 3.38 -20.68
N MET A 43 -11.58 3.36 -21.67
CA MET A 43 -10.77 2.19 -21.99
C MET A 43 -9.54 2.17 -21.07
N VAL A 44 -9.50 1.22 -20.14
CA VAL A 44 -8.41 1.09 -19.17
C VAL A 44 -7.41 0.02 -19.59
N THR A 45 -6.12 0.37 -19.59
CA THR A 45 -5.00 -0.58 -19.74
C THR A 45 -4.12 -0.54 -18.51
N CYS A 46 -3.83 -1.71 -17.92
CA CYS A 46 -2.94 -1.83 -16.77
C CYS A 46 -1.54 -2.30 -17.21
N ILE A 47 -0.51 -1.57 -16.82
CA ILE A 47 0.90 -1.86 -17.04
C ILE A 47 1.45 -2.36 -15.71
N CYS A 48 1.59 -3.68 -15.57
CA CYS A 48 1.85 -4.30 -14.28
C CYS A 48 2.84 -5.47 -14.32
N THR A 49 3.20 -5.99 -13.14
CA THR A 49 4.12 -7.12 -12.98
C THR A 49 3.48 -8.47 -13.29
N GLY A 50 2.17 -8.63 -13.02
CA GLY A 50 1.41 -9.87 -13.26
C GLY A 50 0.20 -9.66 -14.17
N PRO A 51 0.40 -9.33 -15.47
CA PRO A 51 -0.69 -8.97 -16.39
C PRO A 51 -1.75 -10.07 -16.56
N ARG A 52 -1.38 -11.35 -16.49
CA ARG A 52 -2.35 -12.45 -16.60
C ARG A 52 -3.32 -12.45 -15.43
N THR A 53 -2.80 -12.36 -14.20
CA THR A 53 -3.61 -12.29 -12.98
C THR A 53 -4.47 -11.04 -12.99
N THR A 54 -3.87 -9.86 -13.24
CA THR A 54 -4.60 -8.58 -13.29
C THR A 54 -5.73 -8.58 -14.33
N ALA A 55 -5.49 -9.13 -15.54
CA ALA A 55 -6.52 -9.21 -16.57
C ALA A 55 -7.66 -10.16 -16.17
N ALA A 56 -7.34 -11.30 -15.56
CA ALA A 56 -8.33 -12.27 -15.10
C ALA A 56 -9.20 -11.71 -13.96
N THR A 57 -8.60 -11.03 -12.98
CA THR A 57 -9.29 -10.51 -11.80
C THR A 57 -10.16 -9.29 -12.12
N TYR A 58 -9.64 -8.33 -12.89
CA TYR A 58 -10.32 -7.04 -13.08
C TYR A 58 -11.02 -6.92 -14.44
N HIS A 59 -10.86 -7.89 -15.34
CA HIS A 59 -11.43 -7.86 -16.69
C HIS A 59 -11.04 -6.60 -17.48
N ILE A 60 -9.76 -6.23 -17.41
CA ILE A 60 -9.16 -5.11 -18.16
C ILE A 60 -7.99 -5.60 -19.00
N ARG A 61 -7.63 -4.83 -20.03
CA ARG A 61 -6.38 -5.10 -20.76
C ARG A 61 -5.21 -4.91 -19.79
N ALA A 62 -4.33 -5.90 -19.68
CA ALA A 62 -3.11 -5.78 -18.90
C ALA A 62 -1.88 -6.19 -19.71
N ILE A 63 -0.79 -5.46 -19.53
CA ILE A 63 0.48 -5.66 -20.23
C ILE A 63 1.66 -5.64 -19.24
N PRO A 64 2.75 -6.37 -19.53
CA PRO A 64 3.89 -6.41 -18.64
C PRO A 64 4.63 -5.07 -18.61
N ILE A 65 5.13 -4.66 -17.44
CA ILE A 65 5.98 -3.47 -17.27
C ILE A 65 7.27 -3.54 -18.11
N ALA A 66 7.84 -4.75 -18.24
CA ALA A 66 8.94 -5.03 -19.13
C ALA A 66 8.83 -6.48 -19.61
N ARG A 67 9.06 -6.70 -20.90
CA ARG A 67 9.26 -8.05 -21.41
C ARG A 67 10.68 -8.53 -21.11
N THR A 68 10.75 -9.76 -20.65
CA THR A 68 12.01 -10.48 -20.43
C THR A 68 12.34 -11.26 -21.70
N TYR A 69 13.18 -10.71 -22.57
CA TYR A 69 13.56 -11.34 -23.84
C TYR A 69 14.60 -12.45 -23.69
N ALA A 70 15.29 -12.52 -22.56
CA ALA A 70 16.23 -13.58 -22.23
C ALA A 70 16.04 -14.00 -20.77
N LYS A 71 15.97 -15.31 -20.50
CA LYS A 71 15.91 -15.83 -19.13
C LYS A 71 17.10 -15.28 -18.33
N SER A 72 16.82 -14.69 -17.18
CA SER A 72 17.87 -14.22 -16.27
C SER A 72 18.71 -15.42 -15.83
N TRP A 73 19.98 -15.46 -16.23
CA TRP A 73 20.95 -16.41 -15.69
C TRP A 73 21.86 -15.70 -14.69
N THR A 74 22.29 -16.43 -13.65
CA THR A 74 23.28 -15.97 -12.66
C THR A 74 24.68 -16.08 -13.27
N PRO A 75 25.32 -14.96 -13.65
CA PRO A 75 26.63 -15.00 -14.28
C PRO A 75 27.64 -15.64 -13.32
N ARG A 76 28.38 -16.64 -13.80
CA ARG A 76 29.43 -17.31 -13.01
C ARG A 76 30.67 -16.40 -12.87
N ASN A 77 31.02 -15.65 -13.93
CA ASN A 77 32.24 -14.85 -14.02
C ASN A 77 31.99 -13.43 -14.59
N ARG A 78 33.01 -12.55 -14.54
CA ARG A 78 32.95 -11.17 -15.06
C ARG A 78 32.57 -11.10 -16.55
N LEU A 79 33.12 -11.98 -17.39
CA LEU A 79 32.79 -12.06 -18.83
C LEU A 79 31.30 -12.39 -19.04
N THR A 80 30.78 -13.39 -18.34
CA THR A 80 29.36 -13.76 -18.41
C THR A 80 28.44 -12.65 -17.93
N ASN A 81 28.90 -11.84 -16.96
CA ASN A 81 28.16 -10.67 -16.50
C ASN A 81 28.16 -9.55 -17.57
N ALA A 82 29.28 -9.34 -18.28
CA ALA A 82 29.36 -8.40 -19.38
C ALA A 82 28.48 -8.81 -20.56
N VAL A 83 28.52 -10.08 -20.96
CA VAL A 83 27.65 -10.67 -22.00
C VAL A 83 26.17 -10.51 -21.60
N ARG A 84 25.81 -10.86 -20.38
CA ARG A 84 24.45 -10.66 -19.86
C ARG A 84 24.02 -9.18 -19.93
N LYS A 85 24.87 -8.25 -19.50
CA LYS A 85 24.59 -6.81 -19.58
C LYS A 85 24.40 -6.34 -21.01
N PHE A 86 25.20 -6.84 -21.94
CA PHE A 86 25.11 -6.54 -23.37
C PHE A 86 23.77 -7.03 -23.96
N TRP A 87 23.38 -8.28 -23.72
CA TRP A 87 22.08 -8.82 -24.17
C TRP A 87 20.88 -8.10 -23.55
N ILE A 88 20.96 -7.72 -22.26
CA ILE A 88 19.93 -6.91 -21.61
C ILE A 88 19.84 -5.51 -22.26
N GLY A 89 20.97 -4.96 -22.67
CA GLY A 89 21.09 -3.65 -23.33
C GLY A 89 20.55 -3.62 -24.76
N ILE A 90 20.75 -4.68 -25.55
CA ILE A 90 20.16 -4.80 -26.90
C ILE A 90 18.63 -4.81 -26.85
N GLY A 91 18.05 -5.37 -25.78
CA GLY A 91 16.60 -5.35 -25.59
C GLY A 91 16.04 -3.97 -25.25
N GLU A 92 16.88 -2.98 -24.89
CA GLU A 92 16.41 -1.68 -24.41
C GLU A 92 15.71 -0.85 -25.49
N PRO A 93 16.26 -0.66 -26.70
CA PRO A 93 15.53 -0.02 -27.80
C PRO A 93 14.15 -0.65 -28.07
N ILE A 94 14.07 -1.98 -28.02
CA ILE A 94 12.81 -2.71 -28.22
C ILE A 94 11.81 -2.35 -27.11
N ARG A 95 12.26 -2.31 -25.84
CA ARG A 95 11.41 -1.90 -24.71
C ARG A 95 10.90 -0.47 -24.87
N TRP A 96 11.71 0.46 -25.36
CA TRP A 96 11.27 1.83 -25.65
C TRP A 96 10.20 1.86 -26.75
N LEU A 97 10.42 1.14 -27.86
CA LEU A 97 9.43 1.02 -28.93
C LEU A 97 8.12 0.38 -28.44
N GLU A 98 8.19 -0.63 -27.58
CA GLU A 98 7.01 -1.23 -26.97
C GLU A 98 6.28 -0.25 -26.04
N CYS A 99 7.00 0.52 -25.23
CA CYS A 99 6.39 1.56 -24.40
C CYS A 99 5.63 2.56 -25.28
N ILE A 100 6.24 3.00 -26.40
CA ILE A 100 5.64 3.96 -27.33
C ILE A 100 4.39 3.36 -27.97
N ALA A 101 4.49 2.14 -28.50
CA ALA A 101 3.37 1.44 -29.12
C ALA A 101 2.19 1.24 -28.16
N ASN A 102 2.46 0.97 -26.87
CA ASN A 102 1.40 0.77 -25.88
C ASN A 102 0.80 2.09 -25.36
N LEU A 103 1.56 3.19 -25.32
CA LEU A 103 1.04 4.50 -24.91
C LEU A 103 0.48 5.33 -26.08
N TRP A 104 0.71 4.91 -27.33
CA TRP A 104 0.21 5.63 -28.50
C TRP A 104 -1.31 5.84 -28.46
N GLY A 105 -1.72 7.10 -28.45
CA GLY A 105 -3.14 7.49 -28.36
C GLY A 105 -3.77 7.26 -26.98
N THR A 106 -2.97 7.08 -25.92
CA THR A 106 -3.44 7.12 -24.52
C THR A 106 -3.55 8.57 -24.05
N ASP A 107 -4.63 8.93 -23.37
CA ASP A 107 -4.85 10.32 -22.93
C ASP A 107 -4.14 10.62 -21.61
N ILE A 108 -4.06 9.65 -20.71
CA ILE A 108 -3.45 9.79 -19.39
C ILE A 108 -2.81 8.49 -18.92
N LEU A 109 -1.60 8.60 -18.36
CA LEU A 109 -0.90 7.60 -17.58
C LEU A 109 -1.02 7.96 -16.09
N ILE A 110 -1.65 7.09 -15.32
CA ILE A 110 -1.82 7.21 -13.88
C ILE A 110 -0.84 6.26 -13.19
N VAL A 111 -0.08 6.78 -12.24
CA VAL A 111 0.78 6.00 -11.33
C VAL A 111 0.15 6.08 -9.94
N PRO A 112 -0.68 5.10 -9.56
CA PRO A 112 -1.43 5.15 -8.32
C PRO A 112 -0.66 4.52 -7.15
N GLY A 113 -0.66 5.22 -6.02
CA GLY A 113 -0.27 4.67 -4.73
C GLY A 113 1.10 3.99 -4.72
N THR A 114 1.21 2.97 -3.87
CA THR A 114 2.36 2.05 -3.76
C THR A 114 3.70 2.71 -3.36
N GLY A 115 4.73 1.89 -3.15
CA GLY A 115 6.07 2.32 -2.77
C GLY A 115 7.07 2.35 -3.94
N LEU A 116 6.62 2.73 -5.15
CA LEU A 116 7.44 2.64 -6.37
C LEU A 116 8.61 3.63 -6.42
N LEU A 117 8.55 4.72 -5.66
CA LEU A 117 9.56 5.77 -5.66
C LEU A 117 10.63 5.49 -4.60
N THR A 118 11.38 4.40 -4.75
CA THR A 118 12.53 4.06 -3.91
C THR A 118 13.55 3.25 -4.71
N ASP A 119 14.84 3.41 -4.40
CA ASP A 119 15.92 2.58 -4.95
C ASP A 119 16.36 1.45 -4.00
N ALA A 120 15.57 1.19 -2.93
CA ALA A 120 15.80 0.10 -1.97
C ALA A 120 15.97 -1.27 -2.64
N TYR A 121 15.18 -1.52 -3.69
CA TYR A 121 15.15 -2.77 -4.44
C TYR A 121 16.00 -2.71 -5.73
N GLY A 122 16.88 -1.72 -5.82
CA GLY A 122 17.73 -1.45 -6.97
C GLY A 122 17.04 -0.59 -8.04
N LEU A 123 17.87 0.00 -8.89
CA LEU A 123 17.41 0.95 -9.91
C LEU A 123 16.75 0.27 -11.11
N MET A 124 17.26 -0.90 -11.51
CA MET A 124 16.92 -1.62 -12.75
C MET A 124 16.14 -2.92 -12.51
N GLY A 125 15.56 -3.15 -11.33
CA GLY A 125 14.88 -4.39 -11.00
C GLY A 125 13.76 -4.69 -12.00
N LEU A 126 13.92 -5.75 -12.83
CA LEU A 126 12.97 -6.30 -13.81
C LEU A 126 12.04 -5.30 -14.54
N GLY A 127 12.47 -4.05 -14.72
CA GLY A 127 11.63 -2.95 -15.23
C GLY A 127 10.63 -2.33 -14.24
N TRP A 128 10.45 -2.86 -13.03
CA TRP A 128 9.49 -2.38 -12.03
C TRP A 128 10.01 -1.24 -11.13
N GLY A 129 11.33 -1.08 -11.02
CA GLY A 129 11.95 -0.03 -10.20
C GLY A 129 11.91 1.39 -10.80
N PRO A 130 12.54 2.37 -10.14
CA PRO A 130 12.53 3.78 -10.54
C PRO A 130 12.93 4.04 -12.00
N TYR A 131 13.86 3.24 -12.55
CA TYR A 131 14.26 3.37 -13.96
C TYR A 131 13.14 3.01 -14.93
N GLY A 132 12.41 1.91 -14.69
CA GLY A 132 11.34 1.52 -15.58
C GLY A 132 10.18 2.49 -15.52
N LEU A 133 9.84 2.98 -14.31
CA LEU A 133 8.89 4.05 -14.13
C LEU A 133 9.33 5.34 -14.86
N PHE A 134 10.61 5.70 -14.79
CA PHE A 134 11.17 6.80 -15.56
C PHE A 134 10.99 6.59 -17.07
N ARG A 135 11.29 5.40 -17.61
CA ARG A 135 11.07 5.08 -19.03
C ARG A 135 9.61 5.30 -19.44
N TRP A 136 8.66 4.70 -18.73
CA TRP A 136 7.23 4.87 -19.02
C TRP A 136 6.78 6.34 -18.88
N SER A 137 7.34 7.09 -17.93
CA SER A 137 7.05 8.52 -17.74
C SER A 137 7.56 9.37 -18.91
N VAL A 138 8.77 9.11 -19.41
CA VAL A 138 9.31 9.79 -20.60
C VAL A 138 8.49 9.42 -21.82
N THR A 139 8.18 8.14 -22.00
CA THR A 139 7.36 7.69 -23.13
C THR A 139 5.96 8.29 -23.11
N ALA A 140 5.34 8.45 -21.93
CA ALA A 140 4.07 9.14 -21.78
C ALA A 140 4.14 10.56 -22.37
N LYS A 141 5.22 11.31 -22.09
CA LYS A 141 5.41 12.65 -22.65
C LYS A 141 5.66 12.65 -24.14
N ILE A 142 6.45 11.71 -24.65
CA ILE A 142 6.67 11.54 -26.10
C ILE A 142 5.34 11.28 -26.82
N CYS A 143 4.45 10.48 -26.22
CA CYS A 143 3.13 10.16 -26.78
C CYS A 143 2.05 11.23 -26.52
N GLY A 144 2.39 12.35 -25.88
CA GLY A 144 1.43 13.41 -25.55
C GLY A 144 0.44 13.03 -24.42
N CYS A 145 0.72 11.97 -23.66
CA CYS A 145 -0.10 11.55 -22.54
C CYS A 145 0.10 12.48 -21.34
N ARG A 146 -0.99 12.77 -20.62
CA ARG A 146 -0.88 13.37 -19.29
C ARG A 146 -0.29 12.36 -18.31
N LEU A 147 0.54 12.79 -17.39
CA LEU A 147 1.20 11.96 -16.38
C LEU A 147 0.77 12.39 -14.98
N ALA A 148 0.05 11.52 -14.27
CA ALA A 148 -0.45 11.79 -12.93
C ALA A 148 0.08 10.78 -11.91
N PHE A 149 0.82 11.26 -10.92
CA PHE A 149 1.18 10.49 -9.73
C PHE A 149 0.15 10.79 -8.65
N ILE A 150 -0.59 9.78 -8.20
CA ILE A 150 -1.69 9.98 -7.24
C ILE A 150 -1.46 9.20 -5.96
N SER A 151 -1.46 9.90 -4.82
CA SER A 151 -1.20 9.38 -3.47
C SER A 151 0.01 8.44 -3.40
N VAL A 152 1.10 8.76 -4.11
CA VAL A 152 2.28 7.88 -4.16
C VAL A 152 3.11 7.99 -2.89
N GLY A 153 3.69 6.88 -2.45
CA GLY A 153 4.72 6.87 -1.41
C GLY A 153 6.11 6.99 -2.02
N ALA A 154 7.01 7.72 -1.37
CA ALA A 154 8.41 7.82 -1.79
C ALA A 154 9.41 7.72 -0.64
N GLY A 155 10.59 7.20 -0.97
CA GLY A 155 11.69 7.00 -0.05
C GLY A 155 11.63 5.65 0.69
N PRO A 156 12.70 5.34 1.46
CA PRO A 156 13.98 6.07 1.50
C PRO A 156 14.75 5.98 0.18
N PHE A 157 15.73 6.87 -0.01
CA PHE A 157 16.62 6.91 -1.19
C PHE A 157 18.08 6.71 -0.77
N PHE A 158 18.73 5.67 -1.27
CA PHE A 158 20.07 5.26 -0.86
C PHE A 158 21.17 5.75 -1.80
N THR A 159 20.91 5.88 -3.10
CA THR A 159 21.91 6.16 -4.13
C THR A 159 21.69 7.52 -4.81
N SER A 160 22.76 8.21 -5.18
CA SER A 160 22.68 9.49 -5.90
C SER A 160 21.98 9.34 -7.25
N VAL A 161 22.17 8.21 -7.93
CA VAL A 161 21.50 7.91 -9.21
C VAL A 161 20.00 7.69 -8.98
N GLY A 162 19.60 6.97 -7.93
CA GLY A 162 18.20 6.82 -7.53
C GLY A 162 17.52 8.15 -7.28
N LYS A 163 18.18 9.03 -6.51
CA LYS A 163 17.71 10.40 -6.25
C LYS A 163 17.52 11.19 -7.55
N LEU A 164 18.49 11.12 -8.47
CA LEU A 164 18.43 11.81 -9.76
C LEU A 164 17.27 11.28 -10.63
N VAL A 165 17.11 9.95 -10.74
CA VAL A 165 16.03 9.34 -11.53
C VAL A 165 14.65 9.73 -10.99
N VAL A 166 14.47 9.70 -9.66
CA VAL A 166 13.21 10.10 -9.01
C VAL A 166 12.93 11.59 -9.19
N ARG A 167 13.94 12.44 -9.13
CA ARG A 167 13.79 13.86 -9.45
C ARG A 167 13.36 14.08 -10.89
N SER A 168 14.01 13.42 -11.84
CA SER A 168 13.70 13.54 -13.26
C SER A 168 12.30 13.01 -13.61
N LEU A 169 11.87 11.88 -13.02
CA LEU A 169 10.53 11.36 -13.30
C LEU A 169 9.43 12.28 -12.73
N LEU A 170 9.62 12.83 -11.52
CA LEU A 170 8.64 13.71 -10.90
C LEU A 170 8.58 15.10 -11.53
N SER A 171 9.65 15.56 -12.21
CA SER A 171 9.59 16.79 -13.01
C SER A 171 8.78 16.65 -14.30
N LEU A 172 8.52 15.40 -14.74
CA LEU A 172 7.63 15.15 -15.88
C LEU A 172 6.16 15.15 -15.48
N ALA A 173 5.80 15.07 -14.20
CA ALA A 173 4.41 14.94 -13.80
C ALA A 173 3.56 16.20 -14.14
N ASP A 174 2.36 15.99 -14.70
CA ASP A 174 1.33 17.05 -14.80
C ASP A 174 0.53 17.19 -13.50
N PHE A 175 0.48 16.12 -12.71
CA PHE A 175 -0.15 16.10 -11.40
C PHE A 175 0.63 15.23 -10.43
N ARG A 176 0.75 15.69 -9.18
CA ARG A 176 1.38 14.95 -8.09
C ARG A 176 0.58 15.09 -6.81
N SER A 177 0.37 13.98 -6.14
CA SER A 177 -0.01 13.93 -4.74
C SER A 177 0.71 12.79 -4.04
N TYR A 178 0.92 12.97 -2.75
CA TYR A 178 1.73 12.12 -1.90
C TYR A 178 0.88 11.52 -0.80
N ARG A 179 1.14 10.27 -0.44
CA ARG A 179 0.31 9.56 0.54
C ARG A 179 0.41 10.11 1.96
N ASP A 180 1.61 10.54 2.33
CA ASP A 180 1.99 10.80 3.71
C ASP A 180 3.06 11.90 3.80
N GLU A 181 3.15 12.55 4.96
CA GLU A 181 4.12 13.64 5.20
C GLU A 181 5.57 13.14 5.12
N SER A 182 5.83 11.90 5.52
CA SER A 182 7.14 11.28 5.36
C SER A 182 7.61 11.27 3.89
N THR A 183 6.72 11.03 2.93
CA THR A 183 7.04 11.12 1.51
C THR A 183 7.51 12.52 1.14
N VAL A 184 6.82 13.56 1.63
CA VAL A 184 7.21 14.96 1.40
C VAL A 184 8.61 15.23 1.95
N HIS A 185 8.91 14.77 3.17
CA HIS A 185 10.23 14.93 3.78
C HIS A 185 11.35 14.25 2.97
N HIS A 186 11.13 13.01 2.50
CA HIS A 186 12.12 12.32 1.65
C HIS A 186 12.35 13.06 0.33
N LEU A 187 11.30 13.59 -0.29
CA LEU A 187 11.38 14.32 -1.55
C LEU A 187 12.05 15.69 -1.40
N GLN A 188 11.80 16.40 -0.30
CA GLN A 188 12.52 17.62 0.06
C GLN A 188 14.02 17.34 0.25
N GLY A 189 14.37 16.22 0.89
CA GLY A 189 15.76 15.79 1.07
C GLY A 189 16.53 15.53 -0.23
N ILE A 190 15.83 15.41 -1.37
CA ILE A 190 16.44 15.29 -2.71
C ILE A 190 16.22 16.53 -3.59
N GLY A 191 15.77 17.63 -2.98
CA GLY A 191 15.62 18.95 -3.61
C GLY A 191 14.39 19.10 -4.50
N ILE A 192 13.33 18.31 -4.28
CA ILE A 192 12.03 18.49 -4.94
C ILE A 192 11.15 19.37 -4.04
N PRO A 193 10.54 20.46 -4.56
CA PRO A 193 9.65 21.34 -3.80
C PRO A 193 8.27 20.68 -3.60
N ALA A 194 8.26 19.57 -2.86
CA ALA A 194 7.07 18.73 -2.62
C ALA A 194 6.02 19.39 -1.71
N ASN A 195 6.37 20.50 -1.03
CA ASN A 195 5.45 21.27 -0.18
C ASN A 195 4.34 21.98 -0.96
N ARG A 196 4.51 22.15 -2.27
CA ARG A 196 3.48 22.72 -3.17
C ARG A 196 2.50 21.66 -3.67
N ASP A 197 2.88 20.39 -3.57
CA ASP A 197 2.02 19.28 -3.90
C ASP A 197 1.23 18.86 -2.66
N ARG A 198 0.25 17.97 -2.86
CA ARG A 198 -0.75 17.70 -1.84
C ARG A 198 -0.50 16.37 -1.16
N VAL A 199 -0.63 16.38 0.16
CA VAL A 199 -0.69 15.15 0.96
C VAL A 199 -2.14 14.70 1.00
N LEU A 200 -2.40 13.54 0.42
CA LEU A 200 -3.73 12.93 0.33
C LEU A 200 -3.62 11.49 0.81
N PRO A 201 -4.67 10.93 1.43
CA PRO A 201 -4.60 9.59 2.00
C PRO A 201 -4.34 8.53 0.93
N ASP A 202 -4.02 7.33 1.40
CA ASP A 202 -3.85 6.17 0.53
C ASP A 202 -5.13 5.87 -0.25
N LEU A 203 -4.99 5.46 -1.51
CA LEU A 203 -6.13 5.24 -2.41
C LEU A 203 -7.06 4.12 -1.93
N ALA A 204 -6.58 3.17 -1.14
CA ALA A 204 -7.43 2.10 -0.61
C ALA A 204 -8.61 2.62 0.24
N PHE A 205 -8.54 3.85 0.79
CA PHE A 205 -9.70 4.48 1.43
C PHE A 205 -10.86 4.81 0.47
N SER A 206 -10.65 4.69 -0.84
CA SER A 206 -11.68 4.83 -1.88
C SER A 206 -12.39 3.52 -2.24
N LEU A 207 -12.07 2.41 -1.58
CA LEU A 207 -12.78 1.15 -1.80
C LEU A 207 -14.26 1.28 -1.40
N PRO A 208 -15.19 0.74 -2.20
CA PRO A 208 -16.61 0.90 -1.95
C PRO A 208 -17.03 0.11 -0.71
N LYS A 209 -17.94 0.67 0.11
CA LYS A 209 -18.48 -0.03 1.29
C LYS A 209 -19.13 -1.39 0.95
N LYS A 210 -19.60 -1.57 -0.29
CA LYS A 210 -20.14 -2.87 -0.76
C LYS A 210 -19.08 -3.99 -0.79
N ALA A 211 -17.79 -3.65 -0.86
CA ALA A 211 -16.71 -4.62 -0.72
C ALA A 211 -16.47 -5.04 0.74
N ILE A 212 -17.10 -4.35 1.70
CA ILE A 212 -17.00 -4.62 3.13
C ILE A 212 -18.25 -5.40 3.55
N THR A 213 -18.31 -6.66 3.18
CA THR A 213 -19.34 -7.59 3.66
C THR A 213 -18.68 -8.58 4.62
N PRO A 214 -19.05 -8.60 5.91
CA PRO A 214 -18.61 -9.67 6.80
C PRO A 214 -19.07 -11.00 6.20
N ARG A 215 -18.19 -12.00 6.13
CA ARG A 215 -18.67 -13.38 5.95
C ARG A 215 -19.38 -13.80 7.23
N ASP A 216 -20.57 -14.39 7.09
CA ASP A 216 -21.29 -14.98 8.20
C ASP A 216 -20.42 -16.05 8.85
N GLY A 217 -20.19 -15.93 10.16
CA GLY A 217 -19.29 -16.83 10.88
C GLY A 217 -18.88 -16.34 12.26
N ARG A 218 -19.78 -15.70 13.02
CA ARG A 218 -19.54 -15.49 14.46
C ARG A 218 -19.53 -16.85 15.14
N MET A 219 -18.34 -17.43 15.31
CA MET A 219 -18.17 -18.63 16.12
C MET A 219 -18.17 -18.22 17.60
N GLY A 220 -19.28 -18.47 18.28
CA GLY A 220 -19.43 -18.27 19.71
C GLY A 220 -19.64 -16.81 20.15
N ALA A 221 -19.70 -16.62 21.47
CA ALA A 221 -20.07 -15.36 22.11
C ALA A 221 -18.90 -14.38 22.33
N GLY A 222 -17.64 -14.82 22.15
CA GLY A 222 -16.45 -14.00 22.41
C GLY A 222 -16.13 -13.01 21.29
N ALA A 223 -15.65 -11.81 21.66
CA ALA A 223 -15.15 -10.82 20.71
C ALA A 223 -13.97 -11.39 19.89
N ILE A 224 -13.90 -11.03 18.61
CA ILE A 224 -12.91 -11.57 17.66
C ILE A 224 -11.81 -10.54 17.44
N ILE A 225 -10.57 -10.90 17.76
CA ILE A 225 -9.38 -10.05 17.55
C ILE A 225 -8.61 -10.54 16.33
N GLY A 226 -8.47 -9.67 15.33
CA GLY A 226 -7.65 -9.95 14.15
C GLY A 226 -6.17 -9.75 14.47
N ILE A 227 -5.33 -10.77 14.28
CA ILE A 227 -3.87 -10.66 14.42
C ILE A 227 -3.23 -10.78 13.04
N GLY A 228 -2.70 -9.66 12.56
CA GLY A 228 -2.00 -9.54 11.28
C GLY A 228 -0.50 -9.69 11.43
N VAL A 229 0.02 -10.83 10.97
CA VAL A 229 1.46 -11.10 10.94
C VAL A 229 2.05 -10.68 9.59
N MET A 230 3.36 -10.45 9.58
CA MET A 230 4.09 -10.02 8.40
C MET A 230 5.46 -10.70 8.40
N ASP A 231 5.89 -11.19 7.24
CA ASP A 231 7.25 -11.66 7.03
C ASP A 231 8.15 -10.52 6.52
N HIS A 232 9.47 -10.65 6.65
CA HIS A 232 10.45 -9.68 6.14
C HIS A 232 10.24 -8.23 6.60
N VAL A 233 9.85 -8.04 7.86
CA VAL A 233 9.57 -6.72 8.44
C VAL A 233 10.78 -5.75 8.35
N TRP A 234 11.98 -6.30 8.19
CA TRP A 234 13.25 -5.57 8.16
C TRP A 234 13.80 -5.27 6.75
N GLY A 235 13.04 -5.58 5.69
CA GLY A 235 13.52 -5.67 4.30
C GLY A 235 13.63 -4.38 3.47
N TYR A 236 13.72 -3.19 4.05
CA TYR A 236 14.10 -1.98 3.28
C TYR A 236 15.63 -1.92 3.14
N GLY A 237 16.13 -2.39 2.00
CA GLY A 237 17.57 -2.43 1.70
C GLY A 237 18.25 -3.74 2.08
N LYS A 238 19.54 -3.85 1.73
CA LYS A 238 20.41 -5.04 1.86
C LYS A 238 20.67 -5.55 3.30
N LEU A 239 19.85 -5.17 4.27
CA LEU A 239 19.94 -5.71 5.62
C LEU A 239 19.19 -7.04 5.63
N SER A 240 19.96 -8.13 5.74
CA SER A 240 19.47 -9.49 5.95
C SER A 240 18.37 -9.49 7.01
N PRO A 241 17.34 -10.37 6.91
CA PRO A 241 16.46 -10.63 8.04
C PRO A 241 17.34 -10.93 9.26
N ASN A 242 17.27 -10.08 10.27
CA ASN A 242 17.88 -10.38 11.55
C ASN A 242 16.94 -11.41 12.19
N ALA A 243 17.19 -12.70 11.93
CA ALA A 243 16.37 -13.80 12.43
C ALA A 243 16.02 -13.68 13.93
N PRO A 244 16.93 -13.19 14.81
CA PRO A 244 16.59 -12.93 16.21
C PRO A 244 15.46 -11.90 16.38
N ALA A 245 15.48 -10.79 15.61
CA ALA A 245 14.48 -9.74 15.73
C ALA A 245 13.09 -10.19 15.24
N GLN A 246 13.05 -11.05 14.22
CA GLN A 246 11.79 -11.66 13.77
C GLN A 246 11.24 -12.65 14.81
N ALA A 247 12.09 -13.45 15.42
CA ALA A 247 11.70 -14.38 16.47
C ALA A 247 11.12 -13.62 17.69
N SER A 248 11.81 -12.59 18.19
CA SER A 248 11.32 -11.77 19.32
C SER A 248 9.97 -11.11 19.03
N TYR A 249 9.78 -10.57 17.82
CA TYR A 249 8.52 -9.99 17.37
C TYR A 249 7.36 -11.01 17.40
N LEU A 250 7.55 -12.18 16.78
CA LEU A 250 6.50 -13.21 16.73
C LEU A 250 6.23 -13.79 18.12
N GLN A 251 7.25 -13.88 18.97
CA GLN A 251 7.10 -14.32 20.35
C GLN A 251 6.27 -13.34 21.18
N ALA A 252 6.51 -12.03 21.07
CA ALA A 252 5.72 -11.02 21.76
C ALA A 252 4.24 -11.04 21.33
N LEU A 253 4.00 -11.24 20.03
CA LEU A 253 2.65 -11.46 19.51
C LEU A 253 2.00 -12.74 20.06
N ALA A 254 2.74 -13.85 20.09
CA ALA A 254 2.22 -15.13 20.59
C ALA A 254 1.89 -15.07 22.09
N GLU A 255 2.71 -14.39 22.90
CA GLU A 255 2.44 -14.13 24.31
C GLU A 255 1.19 -13.28 24.52
N THR A 256 1.03 -12.21 23.74
CA THR A 256 -0.19 -11.40 23.76
C THR A 256 -1.41 -12.19 23.31
N ALA A 257 -1.29 -13.03 22.28
CA ALA A 257 -2.35 -13.91 21.81
C ALA A 257 -2.79 -14.91 22.89
N ARG A 258 -1.86 -15.50 23.64
CA ARG A 258 -2.19 -16.36 24.79
C ARG A 258 -2.95 -15.59 25.87
N TRP A 259 -2.53 -14.35 26.17
CA TRP A 259 -3.21 -13.48 27.13
C TRP A 259 -4.65 -13.15 26.71
N LEU A 260 -4.89 -12.94 25.40
CA LEU A 260 -6.23 -12.75 24.84
C LEU A 260 -7.07 -14.03 24.95
N LEU A 261 -6.54 -15.17 24.51
CA LEU A 261 -7.27 -16.44 24.56
C LEU A 261 -7.67 -16.84 25.98
N ALA A 262 -6.79 -16.60 26.97
CA ALA A 262 -7.06 -16.84 28.39
C ALA A 262 -8.21 -15.97 28.95
N ARG A 263 -8.53 -14.83 28.30
CA ARG A 263 -9.66 -13.96 28.64
C ARG A 263 -10.93 -14.26 27.84
N GLY A 264 -10.92 -15.30 27.02
CA GLY A 264 -12.08 -15.73 26.25
C GLY A 264 -12.30 -14.99 24.92
N TYR A 265 -11.31 -14.22 24.46
CA TYR A 265 -11.32 -13.69 23.09
C TYR A 265 -11.10 -14.81 22.08
N ASN A 266 -11.62 -14.61 20.87
CA ASN A 266 -11.29 -15.42 19.71
C ASN A 266 -10.21 -14.71 18.90
N ILE A 267 -9.30 -15.47 18.29
CA ILE A 267 -8.21 -14.91 17.47
C ILE A 267 -8.43 -15.31 16.02
N ARG A 268 -8.44 -14.32 15.13
CA ARG A 268 -8.47 -14.53 13.68
C ARG A 268 -7.14 -14.15 13.08
N LEU A 269 -6.50 -15.07 12.37
CA LEU A 269 -5.21 -14.80 11.73
C LEU A 269 -5.40 -14.09 10.41
N LEU A 270 -4.55 -13.09 10.16
CA LEU A 270 -4.61 -12.26 8.97
C LEU A 270 -3.23 -12.22 8.29
N ILE A 271 -3.23 -12.28 6.96
CA ILE A 271 -2.07 -12.05 6.10
C ILE A 271 -2.39 -10.93 5.11
N GLY A 272 -1.38 -10.17 4.69
CA GLY A 272 -1.56 -9.14 3.65
C GLY A 272 -0.76 -9.42 2.37
N ASP A 273 0.00 -10.52 2.35
CA ASP A 273 0.73 -11.12 1.22
C ASP A 273 0.70 -12.63 1.35
N PHE A 274 0.83 -13.31 0.22
CA PHE A 274 1.19 -14.72 0.24
C PHE A 274 2.61 -14.96 0.80
N ALA A 275 3.51 -13.99 0.65
CA ALA A 275 4.84 -14.05 1.28
C ALA A 275 4.80 -14.05 2.82
N ASP A 276 3.69 -13.68 3.46
CA ASP A 276 3.57 -13.66 4.93
C ASP A 276 3.27 -15.07 5.52
N ALA A 277 3.03 -16.08 4.68
CA ALA A 277 2.67 -17.43 5.11
C ALA A 277 3.69 -18.10 6.07
N PRO A 278 5.01 -18.00 5.86
CA PRO A 278 6.00 -18.54 6.81
C PRO A 278 5.88 -17.91 8.20
N ALA A 279 5.74 -16.58 8.28
CA ALA A 279 5.57 -15.87 9.55
C ALA A 279 4.29 -16.31 10.29
N LYS A 280 3.20 -16.56 9.57
CA LYS A 280 1.96 -17.11 10.14
C LYS A 280 2.16 -18.51 10.73
N GLN A 281 2.87 -19.38 10.02
CA GLN A 281 3.17 -20.72 10.51
C GLN A 281 4.06 -20.68 11.76
N THR A 282 5.11 -19.87 11.77
CA THR A 282 5.95 -19.69 12.96
C THR A 282 5.18 -19.12 14.13
N PHE A 283 4.30 -18.14 13.90
CA PHE A 283 3.41 -17.61 14.94
C PHE A 283 2.52 -18.70 15.55
N LEU A 284 1.88 -19.53 14.71
CA LEU A 284 1.03 -20.65 15.17
C LEU A 284 1.82 -21.69 15.99
N GLN A 285 3.06 -21.98 15.58
CA GLN A 285 3.94 -22.87 16.34
C GLN A 285 4.27 -22.28 17.72
N LEU A 286 4.65 -21.00 17.79
CA LEU A 286 4.94 -20.33 19.06
C LEU A 286 3.71 -20.27 19.98
N LEU A 287 2.53 -20.07 19.40
CA LEU A 287 1.26 -20.04 20.13
C LEU A 287 0.94 -21.39 20.78
N THR A 288 1.23 -22.50 20.10
CA THR A 288 0.91 -23.87 20.55
C THR A 288 2.00 -24.55 21.39
N GLN A 289 3.19 -23.95 21.53
CA GLN A 289 4.33 -24.53 22.27
C GLN A 289 4.17 -24.60 23.80
N SER A 290 3.32 -23.76 24.40
CA SER A 290 3.06 -23.78 25.85
C SER A 290 1.82 -24.62 26.17
N PRO A 291 1.71 -25.20 27.40
CA PRO A 291 0.51 -25.93 27.81
C PRO A 291 -0.74 -25.11 27.54
N THR A 292 -1.69 -25.66 26.79
CA THR A 292 -2.90 -24.94 26.36
C THR A 292 -3.77 -24.62 27.57
N ILE A 293 -3.80 -23.34 27.96
CA ILE A 293 -4.74 -22.78 28.97
C ILE A 293 -6.06 -22.35 28.29
N TYR A 294 -6.15 -22.49 26.96
CA TYR A 294 -7.26 -22.04 26.15
C TYR A 294 -7.76 -23.14 25.21
N ASP A 295 -9.01 -23.01 24.75
CA ASP A 295 -9.60 -23.87 23.74
C ASP A 295 -9.03 -23.55 22.33
N PRO A 296 -8.35 -24.48 21.65
CA PRO A 296 -7.83 -24.27 20.29
C PRO A 296 -8.89 -23.89 19.25
N SER A 297 -10.17 -24.24 19.47
CA SER A 297 -11.29 -23.89 18.57
C SER A 297 -11.51 -22.38 18.43
N ARG A 298 -10.93 -21.58 19.34
CA ARG A 298 -10.98 -20.12 19.36
C ARG A 298 -10.00 -19.46 18.37
N ILE A 299 -9.14 -20.25 17.72
CA ILE A 299 -8.22 -19.79 16.68
C ILE A 299 -8.87 -20.03 15.32
N ILE A 300 -9.07 -18.95 14.57
CA ILE A 300 -9.65 -18.95 13.23
C ILE A 300 -8.52 -18.69 12.22
N ASP A 301 -8.18 -19.69 11.42
CA ASP A 301 -7.17 -19.61 10.36
C ASP A 301 -7.77 -19.97 8.99
N GLU A 302 -8.70 -19.14 8.51
CA GLU A 302 -9.29 -19.29 7.20
C GLU A 302 -8.37 -18.69 6.12
N PRO A 303 -8.23 -19.33 4.94
CA PRO A 303 -7.35 -18.81 3.90
C PRO A 303 -7.88 -17.49 3.32
N ILE A 304 -6.94 -16.63 2.91
CA ILE A 304 -7.21 -15.35 2.25
C ILE A 304 -6.62 -15.45 0.85
N HIS A 305 -7.46 -15.31 -0.19
CA HIS A 305 -7.02 -15.42 -1.59
C HIS A 305 -7.12 -14.09 -2.35
N SER A 306 -7.80 -13.10 -1.78
CA SER A 306 -8.11 -11.83 -2.43
C SER A 306 -8.24 -10.69 -1.43
N VAL A 307 -8.27 -9.45 -1.95
CA VAL A 307 -8.57 -8.25 -1.16
C VAL A 307 -9.97 -8.33 -0.53
N ASP A 308 -10.95 -8.86 -1.27
CA ASP A 308 -12.32 -9.02 -0.78
C ASP A 308 -12.40 -10.04 0.37
N ASP A 309 -11.62 -11.12 0.32
CA ASP A 309 -11.49 -12.04 1.45
C ASP A 309 -10.90 -11.33 2.68
N LEU A 310 -9.79 -10.59 2.51
CA LEU A 310 -9.16 -9.85 3.61
C LEU A 310 -10.11 -8.83 4.23
N LEU A 311 -10.83 -8.04 3.40
CA LEU A 311 -11.85 -7.10 3.85
C LEU A 311 -12.97 -7.80 4.62
N SER A 312 -13.47 -8.92 4.11
CA SER A 312 -14.52 -9.71 4.76
C SER A 312 -14.08 -10.23 6.12
N GLN A 313 -12.84 -10.73 6.21
CA GLN A 313 -12.26 -11.22 7.45
C GLN A 313 -12.02 -10.08 8.45
N LEU A 314 -11.50 -8.93 8.01
CA LEU A 314 -11.34 -7.73 8.85
C LEU A 314 -12.69 -7.21 9.34
N ALA A 315 -13.71 -7.17 8.48
CA ALA A 315 -15.05 -6.74 8.83
C ALA A 315 -15.70 -7.63 9.91
N ALA A 316 -15.31 -8.90 9.98
CA ALA A 316 -15.75 -9.86 10.99
C ALA A 316 -15.00 -9.76 12.34
N THR A 317 -14.05 -8.83 12.50
CA THR A 317 -13.34 -8.60 13.77
C THR A 317 -13.95 -7.46 14.60
N ASP A 318 -13.63 -7.41 15.88
CA ASP A 318 -14.00 -6.34 16.81
C ASP A 318 -12.85 -5.35 17.05
N ALA A 319 -11.61 -5.82 16.97
CA ALA A 319 -10.40 -5.01 16.94
C ALA A 319 -9.28 -5.77 16.20
N VAL A 320 -8.25 -5.04 15.78
CA VAL A 320 -7.13 -5.60 15.00
C VAL A 320 -5.79 -5.22 15.63
N VAL A 321 -4.84 -6.15 15.65
CA VAL A 321 -3.43 -5.89 15.93
C VAL A 321 -2.65 -6.33 14.71
N ALA A 322 -1.98 -5.42 14.01
CA ALA A 322 -1.33 -5.78 12.76
C ALA A 322 -0.01 -5.02 12.51
N THR A 323 0.94 -5.73 11.92
CA THR A 323 2.23 -5.18 11.51
C THR A 323 2.20 -4.67 10.08
N ARG A 324 1.48 -5.37 9.20
CA ARG A 324 1.39 -5.03 7.78
C ARG A 324 0.56 -3.78 7.56
N PHE A 325 1.16 -2.79 6.87
CA PHE A 325 0.53 -1.48 6.61
C PHE A 325 -0.90 -1.58 6.07
N HIS A 326 -1.14 -2.43 5.06
CA HIS A 326 -2.48 -2.54 4.48
C HIS A 326 -3.47 -3.32 5.34
N ASN A 327 -3.03 -4.20 6.24
CA ASN A 327 -3.94 -4.80 7.22
C ASN A 327 -4.44 -3.73 8.20
N VAL A 328 -3.55 -2.82 8.63
CA VAL A 328 -3.90 -1.67 9.48
C VAL A 328 -4.86 -0.73 8.75
N LEU A 329 -4.49 -0.32 7.53
CA LEU A 329 -5.31 0.57 6.72
C LEU A 329 -6.69 0.00 6.43
N LEU A 330 -6.78 -1.26 5.99
CA LEU A 330 -8.06 -1.89 5.66
C LEU A 330 -8.89 -2.16 6.92
N ALA A 331 -8.28 -2.39 8.08
CA ALA A 331 -9.00 -2.43 9.36
C ALA A 331 -9.67 -1.09 9.67
N LEU A 332 -8.92 0.02 9.50
CA LEU A 332 -9.44 1.38 9.66
C LEU A 332 -10.57 1.65 8.67
N LEU A 333 -10.43 1.24 7.40
CA LEU A 333 -11.49 1.34 6.39
C LEU A 333 -12.76 0.58 6.81
N CYS A 334 -12.60 -0.62 7.40
CA CYS A 334 -13.68 -1.41 8.00
C CYS A 334 -14.22 -0.84 9.33
N GLU A 335 -13.82 0.38 9.70
CA GLU A 335 -14.22 1.08 10.92
C GLU A 335 -13.87 0.27 12.19
N LYS A 336 -12.75 -0.46 12.17
CA LYS A 336 -12.25 -1.28 13.29
C LYS A 336 -11.14 -0.57 14.07
N PRO A 337 -11.23 -0.48 15.42
CA PRO A 337 -10.10 -0.08 16.24
C PRO A 337 -8.88 -0.97 15.97
N VAL A 338 -7.71 -0.35 15.80
CA VAL A 338 -6.48 -1.06 15.43
C VAL A 338 -5.29 -0.63 16.27
N ILE A 339 -4.45 -1.59 16.64
CA ILE A 339 -3.06 -1.36 17.07
C ILE A 339 -2.16 -1.62 15.87
N SER A 340 -1.37 -0.62 15.50
CA SER A 340 -0.34 -0.78 14.48
C SER A 340 0.99 -1.11 15.12
N ILE A 341 1.61 -2.21 14.71
CA ILE A 341 3.01 -2.51 15.02
C ILE A 341 3.85 -1.91 13.88
N ALA A 342 4.31 -0.69 14.09
CA ALA A 342 5.04 0.10 13.11
C ALA A 342 6.47 -0.42 12.93
N PHE A 343 6.77 -0.80 11.69
CA PHE A 343 8.12 -1.13 11.24
C PHE A 343 8.74 -0.05 10.35
N HIS A 344 7.91 0.89 9.92
CA HIS A 344 8.27 1.93 8.97
C HIS A 344 7.39 3.15 9.18
N HIS A 345 7.95 4.34 8.95
CA HIS A 345 7.34 5.66 9.18
C HIS A 345 5.97 5.88 8.53
N LYS A 346 5.61 5.04 7.54
CA LYS A 346 4.30 5.11 6.88
C LYS A 346 3.17 4.65 7.82
N CYS A 347 3.46 3.68 8.70
CA CYS A 347 2.51 3.24 9.72
C CYS A 347 2.27 4.36 10.73
N ASP A 348 3.35 5.01 11.20
CA ASP A 348 3.26 6.16 12.11
C ASP A 348 2.46 7.30 11.49
N SER A 349 2.74 7.64 10.22
CA SER A 349 2.03 8.69 9.49
C SER A 349 0.54 8.39 9.32
N LEU A 350 0.19 7.13 9.02
CA LEU A 350 -1.22 6.70 8.91
C LEU A 350 -1.93 6.81 10.26
N MET A 351 -1.34 6.28 11.32
CA MET A 351 -1.95 6.30 12.65
C MET A 351 -2.11 7.73 13.16
N ALA A 352 -1.12 8.61 12.92
CA ALA A 352 -1.21 10.03 13.25
C ALA A 352 -2.33 10.73 12.47
N ALA A 353 -2.45 10.50 11.16
CA ALA A 353 -3.50 11.09 10.33
C ALA A 353 -4.93 10.64 10.76
N MET A 354 -5.04 9.45 11.32
CA MET A 354 -6.28 8.92 11.91
C MET A 354 -6.53 9.36 13.36
N GLY A 355 -5.58 10.06 14.00
CA GLY A 355 -5.68 10.46 15.40
C GLY A 355 -5.52 9.28 16.37
N MET A 356 -4.72 8.29 16.00
CA MET A 356 -4.51 7.03 16.75
C MET A 356 -3.03 6.77 17.07
N SER A 357 -2.20 7.80 17.17
CA SER A 357 -0.77 7.67 17.46
C SER A 357 -0.48 6.86 18.73
N ASP A 358 -1.33 6.97 19.77
CA ASP A 358 -1.20 6.24 21.03
C ASP A 358 -1.36 4.71 20.89
N TYR A 359 -1.88 4.26 19.75
CA TYR A 359 -2.07 2.85 19.38
C TYR A 359 -1.07 2.40 18.32
N CYS A 360 0.02 3.14 18.13
CA CYS A 360 1.11 2.80 17.23
C CYS A 360 2.35 2.43 18.05
N LEU A 361 2.79 1.18 17.95
CA LEU A 361 3.94 0.65 18.69
C LEU A 361 5.09 0.37 17.73
N ASN A 362 6.30 0.80 18.08
CA ASN A 362 7.49 0.48 17.29
C ASN A 362 7.82 -1.01 17.42
N ILE A 363 8.01 -1.70 16.29
CA ILE A 363 8.35 -3.12 16.29
C ILE A 363 9.70 -3.42 16.97
N ARG A 364 10.64 -2.47 16.95
CA ARG A 364 11.97 -2.64 17.57
C ARG A 364 11.93 -2.73 19.09
N ASP A 365 10.92 -2.09 19.69
CA ASP A 365 10.76 -1.96 21.14
C ASP A 365 9.49 -2.71 21.62
N LEU A 366 9.05 -3.70 20.84
CA LEU A 366 7.81 -4.43 21.08
C LEU A 366 8.00 -5.44 22.21
N GLU A 367 7.27 -5.21 23.31
CA GLU A 367 7.17 -6.11 24.45
C GLU A 367 5.70 -6.54 24.64
N PRO A 368 5.45 -7.79 25.06
CA PRO A 368 4.10 -8.28 25.32
C PRO A 368 3.32 -7.37 26.28
N GLU A 369 3.95 -6.92 27.36
CA GLU A 369 3.33 -6.08 28.39
C GLU A 369 2.84 -4.75 27.81
N LYS A 370 3.66 -4.09 26.98
CA LYS A 370 3.30 -2.85 26.29
C LYS A 370 2.13 -3.05 25.33
N LEU A 371 2.14 -4.17 24.59
CA LEU A 371 1.06 -4.50 23.67
C LEU A 371 -0.26 -4.80 24.41
N ILE A 372 -0.20 -5.55 25.50
CA ILE A 372 -1.34 -5.85 26.39
C ILE A 372 -1.93 -4.58 27.01
N GLN A 373 -1.08 -3.69 27.54
CA GLN A 373 -1.54 -2.40 28.08
C GLN A 373 -2.20 -1.54 27.00
N THR A 374 -1.63 -1.52 25.81
CA THR A 374 -2.19 -0.77 24.67
C THR A 374 -3.51 -1.36 24.20
N PHE A 375 -3.64 -2.70 24.18
CA PHE A 375 -4.89 -3.38 23.90
C PHE A 375 -5.97 -3.07 24.93
N SER A 376 -5.63 -3.11 26.21
CA SER A 376 -6.58 -2.80 27.29
C SER A 376 -7.10 -1.36 27.19
N ARG A 377 -6.23 -0.40 26.84
CA ARG A 377 -6.63 0.99 26.54
C ARG A 377 -7.47 1.08 25.27
N LEU A 378 -7.18 0.31 24.23
CA LEU A 378 -7.93 0.31 22.99
C LEU A 378 -9.35 -0.22 23.21
N GLU A 379 -9.49 -1.30 23.97
CA GLU A 379 -10.78 -1.88 24.34
C GLU A 379 -11.64 -0.89 25.14
N ALA A 380 -11.07 -0.28 26.19
CA ALA A 380 -11.76 0.71 27.02
C ALA A 380 -12.27 1.92 26.20
N ASN A 381 -11.59 2.26 25.10
CA ASN A 381 -11.93 3.41 24.26
C ASN A 381 -12.59 3.02 22.92
N ALA A 382 -12.94 1.74 22.71
CA ALA A 382 -13.31 1.21 21.40
C ALA A 382 -14.49 1.97 20.75
N GLY A 383 -15.50 2.37 21.52
CA GLY A 383 -16.65 3.14 21.02
C GLY A 383 -16.27 4.54 20.51
N ALA A 384 -15.44 5.26 21.26
CA ALA A 384 -14.93 6.58 20.87
C ALA A 384 -14.02 6.47 19.64
N LEU A 385 -13.14 5.46 19.61
CA LEU A 385 -12.24 5.20 18.49
C LEU A 385 -13.01 4.88 17.20
N ARG A 386 -14.06 4.05 17.25
CA ARG A 386 -14.90 3.77 16.07
C ARG A 386 -15.53 5.04 15.50
N SER A 387 -16.01 5.93 16.37
CA SER A 387 -16.60 7.22 15.96
C SER A 387 -15.55 8.13 15.31
N LEU A 388 -14.35 8.21 15.89
CA LEU A 388 -13.21 8.94 15.32
C LEU A 388 -12.81 8.38 13.95
N ILE A 389 -12.62 7.06 13.84
CA ILE A 389 -12.23 6.39 12.60
C ILE A 389 -13.26 6.65 11.50
N LYS A 390 -14.56 6.54 11.80
CA LYS A 390 -15.63 6.79 10.84
C LYS A 390 -15.62 8.21 10.30
N GLU A 391 -15.39 9.20 11.16
CA GLU A 391 -15.26 10.60 10.74
C GLU A 391 -14.01 10.83 9.88
N ARG A 392 -12.87 10.25 10.27
CA ARG A 392 -11.62 10.33 9.50
C ARG A 392 -11.75 9.67 8.13
N ASN A 393 -12.37 8.49 8.05
CA ASN A 393 -12.67 7.81 6.79
C ASN A 393 -13.51 8.69 5.87
N ARG A 394 -14.58 9.34 6.39
CA ARG A 394 -15.41 10.26 5.60
C ARG A 394 -14.58 11.39 4.98
N ARG A 395 -13.68 12.00 5.75
CA ARG A 395 -12.78 13.05 5.25
C ARG A 395 -11.82 12.53 4.19
N PHE A 396 -11.25 11.36 4.41
CA PHE A 396 -10.33 10.73 3.47
C PHE A 396 -11.03 10.41 2.15
N CYS A 397 -12.18 9.74 2.17
CA CYS A 397 -12.97 9.46 0.97
C CYS A 397 -13.30 10.75 0.20
N ASN A 398 -13.76 11.81 0.91
CA ASN A 398 -14.08 13.09 0.27
C ASN A 398 -12.86 13.73 -0.42
N SER A 399 -11.69 13.70 0.22
CA SER A 399 -10.46 14.26 -0.35
C SER A 399 -10.00 13.50 -1.60
N LEU A 400 -10.15 12.16 -1.61
CA LEU A 400 -9.84 11.31 -2.75
C LEU A 400 -10.85 11.51 -3.88
N ASP A 401 -12.14 11.65 -3.57
CA ASP A 401 -13.17 11.98 -4.55
C ASP A 401 -12.82 13.25 -5.33
N GLN A 402 -12.40 14.30 -4.62
CA GLN A 402 -12.00 15.55 -5.27
C GLN A 402 -10.74 15.34 -6.14
N GLN A 403 -9.76 14.56 -5.68
CA GLN A 403 -8.58 14.22 -6.48
C GLN A 403 -8.97 13.51 -7.78
N TYR A 404 -9.82 12.47 -7.72
CA TYR A 404 -10.25 11.74 -8.90
C TYR A 404 -11.03 12.64 -9.87
N GLN A 405 -11.89 13.52 -9.36
CA GLN A 405 -12.60 14.51 -10.19
C GLN A 405 -11.62 15.46 -10.88
N PHE A 406 -10.57 15.90 -10.19
CA PHE A 406 -9.57 16.78 -10.79
C PHE A 406 -8.75 16.13 -11.89
N ILE A 407 -8.20 14.95 -11.62
CA ILE A 407 -7.34 14.28 -12.61
C ILE A 407 -8.13 13.87 -13.86
N LEU A 408 -9.42 13.56 -13.70
CA LEU A 408 -10.27 13.15 -14.81
C LEU A 408 -10.88 14.34 -15.55
N ASN A 409 -11.37 15.36 -14.86
CA ASN A 409 -12.16 16.43 -15.48
C ASN A 409 -11.48 17.82 -15.40
N GLY A 410 -10.72 18.08 -14.34
CA GLY A 410 -10.21 19.43 -14.00
C GLY A 410 -8.82 19.78 -14.52
N MET A 411 -7.99 18.82 -14.94
CA MET A 411 -6.63 19.10 -15.41
C MET A 411 -6.55 19.99 -16.67
N GLN A 412 -7.65 20.26 -17.38
CA GLN A 412 -7.69 21.24 -18.48
C GLN A 412 -7.77 22.69 -18.00
N SER A 413 -8.22 22.95 -16.77
CA SER A 413 -8.58 24.28 -16.27
C SER A 413 -7.46 24.96 -15.46
N GLY A 414 -6.32 24.29 -15.24
CA GLY A 414 -5.14 24.84 -14.55
C GLY A 414 -5.29 25.17 -13.05
N CYS A 415 -6.50 25.26 -12.51
CA CYS A 415 -6.74 25.64 -11.11
C CYS A 415 -7.45 24.51 -10.36
N TRP A 416 -6.79 23.96 -9.34
CA TRP A 416 -7.45 23.11 -8.35
C TRP A 416 -7.71 23.91 -7.07
N THR A 417 -8.90 24.49 -6.94
CA THR A 417 -9.38 25.12 -5.70
C THR A 417 -10.13 24.08 -4.88
N ILE A 418 -9.57 23.67 -3.74
CA ILE A 418 -10.37 22.98 -2.72
C ILE A 418 -11.11 24.08 -1.97
N ALA A 419 -12.44 23.98 -1.86
CA ALA A 419 -13.19 24.69 -0.83
C ALA A 419 -12.61 24.25 0.52
N ALA A 420 -11.93 25.18 1.21
CA ALA A 420 -11.10 24.93 2.39
C ALA A 420 -11.77 23.96 3.38
N ALA A 421 -11.24 22.73 3.45
CA ALA A 421 -11.47 21.85 4.57
C ALA A 421 -10.12 21.66 5.28
N SER A 422 -9.90 22.54 6.27
CA SER A 422 -8.94 22.45 7.37
C SER A 422 -7.46 22.27 7.03
N ALA A 423 -6.68 23.31 7.33
CA ALA A 423 -5.24 23.26 7.50
C ALA A 423 -4.82 22.09 8.44
N PRO A 424 -3.62 21.52 8.28
CA PRO A 424 -3.08 20.61 9.28
C PRO A 424 -2.95 21.36 10.61
N LEU A 425 -3.57 20.82 11.66
CA LEU A 425 -3.28 21.20 13.03
C LEU A 425 -1.85 20.73 13.31
N VAL A 426 -0.89 21.63 13.11
CA VAL A 426 0.40 21.53 13.80
C VAL A 426 0.07 21.68 15.28
N ASP A 427 0.20 20.59 16.01
CA ASP A 427 0.02 20.53 17.46
C ASP A 427 1.14 21.38 18.10
N ARG A 428 0.86 22.68 18.31
CA ARG A 428 1.67 23.55 19.16
C ARG A 428 1.40 23.17 20.62
N ALA A 429 2.01 22.08 21.06
CA ALA A 429 2.09 21.74 22.47
C ALA A 429 3.45 21.12 22.76
N ARG A 430 4.43 22.00 23.07
CA ARG A 430 5.60 21.80 23.94
C ARG A 430 6.48 23.05 23.88
N GLU A 431 6.06 24.10 24.58
CA GLU A 431 7.04 25.00 25.18
C GLU A 431 7.51 24.34 26.49
N PRO A 432 8.81 24.13 26.69
CA PRO A 432 9.32 23.77 28.00
C PRO A 432 9.25 25.01 28.90
N VAL A 433 8.58 24.86 30.04
CA VAL A 433 8.74 25.76 31.18
C VAL A 433 10.21 25.69 31.60
N GLY A 434 10.90 26.83 31.48
CA GLY A 434 12.24 27.08 31.97
C GLY A 434 12.38 28.57 32.24
#